data_AF-A0A7C5INY0-F1
#
_entry.id   AF-A0A7C5INY0-F1
#
_cell.length_a   1.000
_cell.length_b   1.000
_cell.length_c   1.000
_cell.angle_alpha   90.00
_cell.angle_beta   90.00
_cell.angle_gamma   90.00
#
_symmetry.space_group_name_H-M   'P 1'
#
loop_
_entity.id
_entity.type
_entity.pdbx_description
1 polymer ?
#
loop_
_entity_poly.entity_id
_entity_poly.type
_entity_poly.pdbx_seq_one_letter_code
_entity_poly.pdbx_strand_id
1 'polypeptide(L)'
;MAVRSQLYQAQGGMNRRKAGEDFHFLQKLIPLGSHSELNTTCVIPSPRPSDRVPFGTGKAIGAYMEAPDLDFPVYSPESFAALRGAFSEVATWYALDKEALKAILESFPKPLRTYWEKLGFVEQVTEFQEYTTTASTFEKRFFRWMNGLKTLQYFHHVRDEMIPNVPLENAAGDIYQKICGNHTHTGLRALLLAYRELDRKGM
;
A
#
# COMPACT_ATOMS: atom_id res chain seq x y z
N MET A 1 14.10 8.16 -8.04
CA MET A 1 13.34 9.22 -7.34
C MET A 1 14.09 10.53 -7.47
N ALA A 2 13.40 11.62 -7.80
CA ALA A 2 13.95 12.97 -7.77
C ALA A 2 13.04 13.85 -6.90
N VAL A 3 13.62 14.80 -6.16
CA VAL A 3 12.90 15.71 -5.27
C VAL A 3 13.48 17.11 -5.39
N ARG A 4 12.64 18.14 -5.31
CA ARG A 4 13.11 19.53 -5.28
C ARG A 4 13.95 19.76 -4.02
N SER A 5 15.12 20.38 -4.17
CA SER A 5 16.04 20.64 -3.05
C SER A 5 15.38 21.37 -1.88
N GLN A 6 14.51 22.35 -2.17
CA GLN A 6 13.78 23.08 -1.13
C GLN A 6 12.85 22.18 -0.30
N LEU A 7 12.13 21.25 -0.94
CA LEU A 7 11.26 20.30 -0.23
C LEU A 7 12.07 19.29 0.57
N TYR A 8 13.18 18.80 0.01
CA TYR A 8 14.10 17.91 0.72
C TYR A 8 14.58 18.55 2.03
N GLN A 9 15.05 19.80 1.96
CA GLN A 9 15.52 20.55 3.13
C GLN A 9 14.39 20.83 4.12
N ALA A 10 13.21 21.26 3.65
CA ALA A 10 12.06 21.54 4.49
C ALA A 10 11.56 20.30 5.26
N GLN A 11 11.73 19.10 4.70
CA GLN A 11 11.38 17.84 5.35
C GLN A 11 12.51 17.22 6.20
N GLY A 12 13.62 17.96 6.40
CA GLY A 12 14.77 17.52 7.19
C GLY A 12 15.64 16.46 6.48
N GLY A 13 15.52 16.35 5.16
CA GLY A 13 16.25 15.38 4.33
C GLY A 13 15.83 13.92 4.52
N MET A 14 16.67 13.01 4.04
CA MET A 14 16.47 11.56 4.20
C MET A 14 16.77 11.09 5.62
N ASN A 15 15.96 10.14 6.09
CA ASN A 15 16.15 9.55 7.40
C ASN A 15 17.43 8.70 7.44
N ARG A 16 18.17 8.71 8.55
CA ARG A 16 19.41 7.91 8.74
C ARG A 16 19.14 6.44 9.12
N ARG A 17 18.00 5.89 8.70
CA ARG A 17 17.62 4.51 9.01
C ARG A 17 18.47 3.55 8.15
N LYS A 18 18.74 2.35 8.67
CA LYS A 18 19.48 1.32 7.95
C LYS A 18 18.68 0.68 6.81
N ALA A 19 17.35 0.81 6.83
CA ALA A 19 16.46 0.34 5.77
C ALA A 19 15.12 1.09 5.81
N GLY A 20 14.41 1.12 4.68
CA GLY A 20 13.13 1.81 4.54
C GLY A 20 13.24 3.34 4.67
N GLU A 21 14.43 3.90 4.47
CA GLU A 21 14.66 5.33 4.51
C GLU A 21 13.84 6.07 3.44
N ASP A 22 13.73 5.47 2.26
CA ASP A 22 12.92 5.90 1.12
C ASP A 22 11.43 5.87 1.44
N PHE A 23 10.93 4.78 2.02
CA PHE A 23 9.55 4.61 2.45
C PHE A 23 9.14 5.74 3.42
N HIS A 24 9.92 5.94 4.49
CA HIS A 24 9.64 6.99 5.46
C HIS A 24 9.83 8.39 4.89
N PHE A 25 10.69 8.57 3.89
CA PHE A 25 10.89 9.85 3.22
C PHE A 25 9.69 10.18 2.30
N LEU A 26 9.24 9.23 1.50
CA LEU A 26 8.05 9.35 0.66
C LEU A 26 6.78 9.59 1.48
N GLN A 27 6.63 8.89 2.60
CA GLN A 27 5.48 9.09 3.49
C GLN A 27 5.34 10.54 4.01
N LYS A 28 6.45 11.28 4.14
CA LYS A 28 6.41 12.71 4.50
C LYS A 28 6.10 13.60 3.30
N LEU A 29 6.62 13.26 2.13
CA LEU A 29 6.54 14.11 0.93
C LEU A 29 5.21 13.99 0.19
N ILE A 30 4.68 12.78 0.02
CA ILE A 30 3.47 12.54 -0.77
C ILE A 30 2.27 13.39 -0.28
N PRO A 31 2.03 13.54 1.04
CA PRO A 31 0.95 14.40 1.55
C PRO A 31 1.10 15.90 1.25
N LEU A 32 2.29 16.37 0.83
CA LEU A 32 2.50 17.76 0.39
C LEU A 32 1.96 18.03 -1.02
N GLY A 33 1.58 16.97 -1.74
CA GLY A 33 1.09 17.05 -3.12
C GLY A 33 2.20 17.34 -4.14
N SER A 34 1.80 17.69 -5.35
CA SER A 34 2.71 18.05 -6.46
C SER A 34 3.76 16.97 -6.80
N HIS A 35 3.41 15.70 -6.63
CA HIS A 35 4.19 14.56 -7.10
C HIS A 35 3.62 14.07 -8.44
N SER A 36 4.47 13.42 -9.23
CA SER A 36 4.10 12.82 -10.51
C SER A 36 5.01 11.63 -10.78
N GLU A 37 4.59 10.78 -11.70
CA GLU A 37 5.38 9.67 -12.20
C GLU A 37 6.18 10.10 -13.43
N LEU A 38 7.44 9.67 -13.51
CA LEU A 38 8.32 9.97 -14.63
C LEU A 38 8.29 8.80 -15.64
N ASN A 39 7.26 8.79 -16.49
CA ASN A 39 6.98 7.66 -17.40
C ASN A 39 7.69 7.75 -18.76
N THR A 40 8.47 8.82 -19.01
CA THR A 40 9.19 9.04 -20.27
C THR A 40 10.68 8.66 -20.22
N THR A 41 11.21 8.36 -19.04
CA THR A 41 12.63 8.05 -18.84
C THR A 41 12.76 6.65 -18.28
N CYS A 42 13.53 5.79 -18.96
CA CYS A 42 13.83 4.46 -18.48
C CYS A 42 15.19 4.43 -17.79
N VAL A 43 15.23 3.92 -16.55
CA VAL A 43 16.47 3.62 -15.81
C VAL A 43 16.50 2.13 -15.54
N ILE A 44 17.61 1.46 -15.88
CA ILE A 44 17.78 0.01 -15.70
C ILE A 44 18.83 -0.21 -14.60
N PRO A 45 18.44 -0.25 -13.31
CA PRO A 45 19.37 -0.55 -12.24
C PRO A 45 19.77 -2.03 -12.28
N SER A 46 21.06 -2.34 -12.10
CA SER A 46 21.50 -3.73 -11.97
C SER A 46 20.98 -4.33 -10.65
N PRO A 47 20.18 -5.42 -10.69
CA PRO A 47 19.89 -6.19 -9.48
C PRO A 47 21.19 -6.85 -9.00
N ARG A 48 21.41 -6.88 -7.69
CA ARG A 48 22.55 -7.58 -7.08
C ARG A 48 22.20 -8.05 -5.67
N PRO A 49 22.72 -9.20 -5.22
CA PRO A 49 22.61 -9.59 -3.82
C PRO A 49 23.30 -8.56 -2.93
N SER A 50 22.76 -8.30 -1.73
CA SER A 50 23.37 -7.38 -0.78
C SER A 50 22.90 -7.60 0.67
N ASP A 51 23.86 -7.61 1.58
CA ASP A 51 23.61 -7.77 3.03
C ASP A 51 23.69 -6.47 3.83
N ARG A 52 23.82 -5.32 3.16
CA ARG A 52 23.97 -4.01 3.83
C ARG A 52 22.78 -3.64 4.72
N VAL A 53 21.62 -4.22 4.42
CA VAL A 53 20.33 -3.91 5.04
C VAL A 53 19.61 -5.21 5.41
N PRO A 54 18.80 -5.23 6.49
CA PRO A 54 18.13 -6.44 6.96
C PRO A 54 16.98 -6.92 6.05
N PHE A 55 16.45 -6.05 5.19
CA PHE A 55 15.40 -6.37 4.22
C PHE A 55 15.53 -5.46 2.99
N GLY A 56 14.91 -5.85 1.87
CA GLY A 56 14.90 -5.10 0.61
C GLY A 56 15.41 -5.93 -0.56
N THR A 57 15.52 -5.30 -1.74
CA THR A 57 15.81 -5.98 -3.01
C THR A 57 17.10 -6.80 -2.96
N GLY A 58 18.17 -6.29 -2.36
CA GLY A 58 19.44 -7.02 -2.27
C GLY A 58 19.34 -8.31 -1.45
N LYS A 59 18.60 -8.30 -0.33
CA LYS A 59 18.34 -9.49 0.48
C LYS A 59 17.45 -10.48 -0.26
N ALA A 60 16.40 -9.98 -0.93
CA ALA A 60 15.47 -10.82 -1.70
C ALA A 60 16.17 -11.52 -2.88
N ILE A 61 17.05 -10.82 -3.60
CA ILE A 61 17.85 -11.43 -4.68
C ILE A 61 18.79 -12.50 -4.13
N GLY A 62 19.43 -12.27 -2.98
CA GLY A 62 20.25 -13.28 -2.32
C GLY A 62 19.46 -14.55 -2.00
N ALA A 63 18.32 -14.41 -1.34
CA ALA A 63 17.43 -15.52 -1.01
C ALA A 63 16.96 -16.29 -2.26
N TYR A 64 16.66 -15.57 -3.35
CA TYR A 64 16.25 -16.20 -4.61
C TYR A 64 17.37 -17.01 -5.27
N MET A 65 18.60 -16.50 -5.23
CA MET A 65 19.76 -17.21 -5.78
C MET A 65 20.05 -18.50 -5.01
N GLU A 66 19.77 -18.53 -3.71
CA GLU A 66 19.93 -19.72 -2.86
C GLU A 66 18.81 -20.74 -3.05
N ALA A 67 17.58 -20.28 -3.33
CA ALA A 67 16.40 -21.13 -3.53
C ALA A 67 15.57 -20.65 -4.75
N PRO A 68 15.96 -21.03 -5.98
CA PRO A 68 15.30 -20.57 -7.20
C PRO A 68 13.85 -21.04 -7.35
N ASP A 69 13.54 -22.18 -6.74
CA ASP A 69 12.20 -22.80 -6.74
C ASP A 69 11.34 -22.36 -5.55
N LEU A 70 11.82 -21.41 -4.74
CA LEU A 70 11.05 -20.88 -3.63
C LEU A 70 9.84 -20.12 -4.19
N ASP A 71 8.65 -20.62 -3.87
CA ASP A 71 7.43 -19.87 -4.12
C ASP A 71 7.49 -18.55 -3.32
N PHE A 72 7.18 -17.43 -3.95
CA PHE A 72 7.25 -16.11 -3.31
C PHE A 72 5.91 -15.76 -2.68
N PRO A 73 5.75 -15.90 -1.36
CA PRO A 73 4.50 -15.56 -0.71
C PRO A 73 4.31 -14.04 -0.70
N VAL A 74 3.21 -13.56 -1.27
CA VAL A 74 2.80 -12.16 -1.27
C VAL A 74 1.44 -11.99 -0.61
N TYR A 75 1.10 -10.77 -0.21
CA TYR A 75 -0.24 -10.51 0.34
C TYR A 75 -1.31 -10.87 -0.68
N SER A 76 -2.35 -11.58 -0.23
CA SER A 76 -3.50 -11.89 -1.08
C SER A 76 -4.14 -10.62 -1.62
N PRO A 77 -4.43 -10.51 -2.93
CA PRO A 77 -5.17 -9.39 -3.49
C PRO A 77 -6.54 -9.17 -2.84
N GLU A 78 -7.12 -10.20 -2.22
CA GLU A 78 -8.37 -10.10 -1.46
C GLU A 78 -8.24 -9.15 -0.26
N SER A 79 -7.07 -9.10 0.38
CA SER A 79 -6.82 -8.21 1.52
C SER A 79 -7.00 -6.73 1.18
N PHE A 80 -6.93 -6.35 -0.10
CA PHE A 80 -7.13 -4.97 -0.55
C PHE A 80 -8.60 -4.58 -0.71
N ALA A 81 -9.51 -5.56 -0.86
CA ALA A 81 -10.90 -5.31 -1.20
C ALA A 81 -11.64 -4.53 -0.09
N ALA A 82 -11.41 -4.90 1.16
CA ALA A 82 -12.03 -4.22 2.30
C ALA A 82 -11.57 -2.76 2.42
N LEU A 83 -10.27 -2.50 2.24
CA LEU A 83 -9.74 -1.13 2.22
C LEU A 83 -10.36 -0.30 1.09
N ARG A 84 -10.49 -0.86 -0.11
CA ARG A 84 -11.08 -0.13 -1.25
C ARG A 84 -12.50 0.32 -0.94
N GLY A 85 -13.35 -0.57 -0.44
CA GLY A 85 -14.74 -0.25 -0.12
C GLY A 85 -14.87 0.77 1.00
N ALA A 86 -13.97 0.73 2.00
CA ALA A 86 -14.02 1.71 3.07
C ALA A 86 -13.45 3.08 2.64
N PHE A 87 -12.38 3.10 1.85
CA PHE A 87 -11.75 4.32 1.37
C PHE A 87 -12.63 5.14 0.44
N SER A 88 -13.56 4.51 -0.30
CA SER A 88 -14.52 5.25 -1.14
C SER A 88 -15.56 6.03 -0.33
N GLU A 89 -15.77 5.67 0.94
CA GLU A 89 -16.81 6.26 1.79
C GLU A 89 -16.27 7.27 2.80
N VAL A 90 -14.95 7.47 2.88
CA VAL A 90 -14.31 8.28 3.95
C VAL A 90 -14.96 9.66 4.07
N ALA A 91 -15.19 10.36 2.95
CA ALA A 91 -15.76 11.70 2.99
C ALA A 91 -17.18 11.76 3.60
N THR A 92 -17.96 10.67 3.51
CA THR A 92 -19.33 10.61 4.06
C THR A 92 -19.32 10.54 5.58
N TRP A 93 -18.25 10.01 6.18
CA TRP A 93 -18.12 9.88 7.62
C TRP A 93 -18.04 11.22 8.35
N TYR A 94 -17.71 12.32 7.64
CA TYR A 94 -17.66 13.65 8.22
C TYR A 94 -18.99 14.06 8.90
N ALA A 95 -20.13 13.62 8.36
CA ALA A 95 -21.46 14.01 8.83
C ALA A 95 -22.07 13.04 9.85
N LEU A 96 -21.36 11.98 10.23
CA LEU A 96 -21.88 10.92 11.08
C LEU A 96 -21.64 11.20 12.55
N ASP A 97 -22.60 10.82 13.39
CA ASP A 97 -22.40 10.79 14.84
C ASP A 97 -21.64 9.53 15.29
N LYS A 98 -21.32 9.47 16.58
CA LYS A 98 -20.51 8.40 17.15
C LYS A 98 -21.18 7.03 17.04
N GLU A 99 -22.51 6.99 17.19
CA GLU A 99 -23.33 5.80 17.07
C GLU A 99 -23.31 5.26 15.63
N ALA A 100 -23.49 6.13 14.64
CA ALA A 100 -23.39 5.77 13.22
C ALA A 100 -21.98 5.31 12.84
N LEU A 101 -20.92 5.91 13.40
CA LEU A 101 -19.54 5.46 13.20
C LEU A 101 -19.30 4.04 13.75
N LYS A 102 -19.88 3.70 14.90
CA LYS A 102 -19.83 2.33 15.45
C LYS A 102 -20.54 1.35 14.51
N ALA A 103 -21.75 1.69 14.05
CA ALA A 103 -22.51 0.85 13.14
C ALA A 103 -21.76 0.62 11.80
N ILE A 104 -21.10 1.66 11.27
CA ILE A 104 -20.26 1.53 10.08
C ILE A 104 -19.07 0.62 10.35
N LEU A 105 -18.37 0.79 11.47
CA LEU A 105 -17.25 -0.08 11.83
C LEU A 105 -17.68 -1.55 11.92
N GLU A 106 -18.84 -1.81 12.52
CA GLU A 106 -19.42 -3.16 12.61
C GLU A 106 -19.78 -3.76 11.25
N SER A 107 -20.18 -2.91 10.29
CA SER A 107 -20.54 -3.32 8.93
C SER A 107 -19.34 -3.75 8.07
N PHE A 108 -18.12 -3.33 8.41
CA PHE A 108 -16.94 -3.70 7.63
C PHE A 108 -16.58 -5.19 7.79
N PRO A 109 -15.95 -5.78 6.75
CA PRO A 109 -15.41 -7.13 6.85
C PRO A 109 -14.50 -7.26 8.07
N LYS A 110 -14.59 -8.42 8.74
CA LYS A 110 -13.83 -8.75 9.96
C LYS A 110 -12.35 -8.32 9.90
N PRO A 111 -11.58 -8.56 8.80
CA PRO A 111 -10.16 -8.17 8.76
C PRO A 111 -9.91 -6.67 8.93
N LEU A 112 -10.77 -5.84 8.35
CA LEU A 112 -10.67 -4.39 8.47
C LEU A 112 -11.16 -3.90 9.82
N ARG A 113 -12.31 -4.43 10.26
CA ARG A 113 -12.92 -4.09 11.53
C ARG A 113 -11.95 -4.29 12.71
N THR A 114 -11.35 -5.47 12.84
CA THR A 114 -10.45 -5.77 13.97
C THR A 114 -9.21 -4.88 14.00
N TYR A 115 -8.65 -4.57 12.82
CA TYR A 115 -7.51 -3.68 12.73
C TYR A 115 -7.88 -2.24 13.13
N TRP A 116 -9.05 -1.76 12.70
CA TRP A 116 -9.53 -0.42 13.01
C TRP A 116 -10.03 -0.26 14.45
N GLU A 117 -10.61 -1.30 15.05
CA GLU A 117 -10.88 -1.38 16.49
C GLU A 117 -9.58 -1.19 17.29
N LYS A 118 -8.51 -1.93 16.93
CA LYS A 118 -7.18 -1.79 17.57
C LYS A 118 -6.59 -0.39 17.46
N LEU A 119 -6.93 0.36 16.40
CA LEU A 119 -6.49 1.73 16.20
C LEU A 119 -7.39 2.79 16.86
N GLY A 120 -8.50 2.39 17.49
CA GLY A 120 -9.49 3.32 18.06
C GLY A 120 -10.20 4.14 16.97
N PHE A 121 -10.67 3.49 15.91
CA PHE A 121 -11.26 4.15 14.74
C PHE A 121 -12.34 5.18 15.10
N VAL A 122 -13.30 4.82 15.96
CA VAL A 122 -14.44 5.69 16.30
C VAL A 122 -13.93 6.97 16.98
N GLU A 123 -13.02 6.83 17.96
CA GLU A 123 -12.44 7.95 18.69
C GLU A 123 -11.62 8.85 17.76
N GLN A 124 -10.79 8.25 16.91
CA GLN A 124 -9.93 9.00 15.98
C GLN A 124 -10.75 9.73 14.92
N VAL A 125 -11.78 9.10 14.35
CA VAL A 125 -12.66 9.74 13.38
C VAL A 125 -13.44 10.88 14.02
N THR A 126 -13.96 10.68 15.25
CA THR A 126 -14.63 11.76 16.01
C THR A 126 -13.69 12.95 16.22
N GLU A 127 -12.44 12.70 16.62
CA GLU A 127 -11.42 13.76 16.76
C GLU A 127 -11.22 14.51 15.43
N PHE A 128 -11.20 13.80 14.29
CA PHE A 128 -11.02 14.46 12.99
C PHE A 128 -12.20 15.35 12.64
N GLN A 129 -13.43 14.92 12.92
CA GLN A 129 -14.63 15.73 12.70
C GLN A 129 -14.56 17.04 13.50
N GLU A 130 -14.15 16.99 14.77
CA GLU A 130 -14.04 18.17 15.64
C GLU A 130 -13.04 19.21 15.12
N TYR A 131 -11.90 18.76 14.59
CA TYR A 131 -10.83 19.66 14.14
C TYR A 131 -10.86 19.94 12.62
N THR A 132 -11.96 19.66 11.94
CA THR A 132 -12.11 19.96 10.51
C THR A 132 -13.45 20.61 10.18
N THR A 133 -13.41 21.57 9.26
CA THR A 133 -14.58 22.39 8.89
C THR A 133 -15.28 21.94 7.61
N THR A 134 -14.73 20.95 6.91
CA THR A 134 -15.29 20.44 5.64
C THR A 134 -14.99 18.95 5.47
N ALA A 135 -15.83 18.25 4.71
CA ALA A 135 -15.60 16.84 4.36
C ALA A 135 -14.25 16.62 3.64
N SER A 136 -13.81 17.56 2.79
CA SER A 136 -12.52 17.45 2.09
C SER A 136 -11.31 17.58 3.03
N THR A 137 -11.37 18.48 4.02
CA THR A 137 -10.29 18.60 5.01
C THR A 137 -10.28 17.43 6.00
N PHE A 138 -11.47 16.92 6.35
CA PHE A 138 -11.64 15.67 7.08
C PHE A 138 -10.98 14.49 6.36
N GLU A 139 -11.31 14.27 5.09
CA GLU A 139 -10.78 13.17 4.28
C GLU A 139 -9.25 13.22 4.19
N LYS A 140 -8.67 14.41 3.97
CA LYS A 140 -7.21 14.59 3.99
C LYS A 140 -6.60 14.23 5.35
N ARG A 141 -7.25 14.58 6.46
CA ARG A 141 -6.79 14.22 7.80
C ARG A 141 -6.88 12.72 8.03
N PHE A 142 -7.96 12.08 7.58
CA PHE A 142 -8.11 10.63 7.61
C PHE A 142 -6.96 9.94 6.86
N PHE A 143 -6.64 10.32 5.62
CA PHE A 143 -5.55 9.67 4.86
C PHE A 143 -4.14 10.01 5.39
N ARG A 144 -3.96 11.12 6.11
CA ARG A 144 -2.73 11.36 6.89
C ARG A 144 -2.60 10.42 8.09
N TRP A 145 -3.72 10.14 8.76
CA TRP A 145 -3.78 9.16 9.84
C TRP A 145 -3.61 7.74 9.29
N MET A 146 -4.35 7.37 8.25
CA MET A 146 -4.35 6.07 7.58
C MET A 146 -3.29 5.99 6.47
N ASN A 147 -2.05 6.29 6.85
CA ASN A 147 -0.91 6.41 5.95
C ASN A 147 -0.34 5.05 5.49
N GLY A 148 0.69 5.09 4.65
CA GLY A 148 1.35 3.90 4.12
C GLY A 148 1.88 2.95 5.21
N LEU A 149 2.34 3.45 6.35
CA LEU A 149 2.83 2.60 7.44
C LEU A 149 1.67 1.81 8.08
N LYS A 150 0.55 2.48 8.38
CA LYS A 150 -0.62 1.78 8.90
C LYS A 150 -1.22 0.85 7.86
N THR A 151 -1.17 1.20 6.58
CA THR A 151 -1.62 0.32 5.50
C THR A 151 -0.78 -0.96 5.44
N LEU A 152 0.55 -0.85 5.61
CA LEU A 152 1.43 -2.02 5.73
C LEU A 152 1.13 -2.84 6.99
N GLN A 153 0.91 -2.18 8.13
CA GLN A 153 0.52 -2.85 9.38
C GLN A 153 -0.83 -3.56 9.26
N TYR A 154 -1.78 -3.00 8.52
CA TYR A 154 -3.04 -3.65 8.18
C TYR A 154 -2.79 -4.95 7.41
N PHE A 155 -1.95 -4.94 6.37
CA PHE A 155 -1.65 -6.16 5.62
C PHE A 155 -0.98 -7.24 6.49
N HIS A 156 -0.10 -6.85 7.42
CA HIS A 156 0.43 -7.78 8.42
C HIS A 156 -0.66 -8.36 9.32
N HIS A 157 -1.54 -7.50 9.86
CA HIS A 157 -2.66 -7.90 10.70
C HIS A 157 -3.55 -8.93 10.00
N VAL A 158 -3.95 -8.63 8.77
CA VAL A 158 -4.82 -9.50 7.98
C VAL A 158 -4.13 -10.80 7.60
N ARG A 159 -2.85 -10.74 7.21
CA ARG A 159 -2.04 -11.91 6.90
C ARG A 159 -1.95 -12.89 8.05
N ASP A 160 -1.64 -12.37 9.24
CA ASP A 160 -1.33 -13.19 10.40
C ASP A 160 -2.59 -13.81 11.02
N GLU A 161 -3.77 -13.21 10.81
CA GLU A 161 -4.99 -13.62 11.49
C GLU A 161 -6.09 -14.22 10.59
N MET A 162 -6.13 -13.88 9.28
CA MET A 162 -7.33 -14.14 8.47
C MET A 162 -7.08 -14.56 7.03
N ILE A 163 -6.24 -13.84 6.29
CA ILE A 163 -6.02 -14.07 4.85
C ILE A 163 -4.52 -14.29 4.62
N PRO A 164 -4.03 -15.54 4.58
CA PRO A 164 -2.60 -15.82 4.46
C PRO A 164 -2.03 -15.29 3.15
N ASN A 165 -0.70 -15.18 3.12
CA ASN A 165 -0.02 -14.91 1.87
C ASN A 165 -0.29 -16.02 0.85
N VAL A 166 -0.32 -15.65 -0.42
CA VAL A 166 -0.54 -16.56 -1.55
C VAL A 166 0.70 -16.57 -2.45
N PRO A 167 0.87 -17.62 -3.27
CA PRO A 167 1.89 -17.64 -4.31
C PRO A 167 1.84 -16.40 -5.20
N LEU A 168 2.99 -15.85 -5.57
CA LEU A 168 3.08 -14.68 -6.46
C LEU A 168 2.34 -14.91 -7.78
N GLU A 169 2.43 -16.12 -8.34
CA GLU A 169 1.75 -16.48 -9.58
C GLU A 169 0.23 -16.35 -9.45
N ASN A 170 -0.33 -16.84 -8.34
CA ASN A 170 -1.77 -16.77 -8.07
C ASN A 170 -2.22 -15.31 -7.90
N ALA A 171 -1.51 -14.53 -7.05
CA ALA A 171 -1.85 -13.12 -6.85
C ALA A 171 -1.77 -12.31 -8.15
N ALA A 172 -0.72 -12.52 -8.94
CA ALA A 172 -0.53 -11.85 -10.22
C ALA A 172 -1.57 -12.28 -11.25
N GLY A 173 -1.97 -13.56 -11.29
CA GLY A 173 -3.06 -14.07 -12.12
C GLY A 173 -4.41 -13.43 -11.77
N ASP A 174 -4.76 -13.39 -10.48
CA ASP A 174 -5.99 -12.79 -9.99
C ASP A 174 -6.11 -11.30 -10.35
N ILE A 175 -5.03 -10.54 -10.18
CA ILE A 175 -5.00 -9.12 -10.54
C ILE A 175 -5.13 -8.95 -12.06
N TYR A 176 -4.42 -9.77 -12.85
CA TYR A 176 -4.47 -9.70 -14.30
C TYR A 176 -5.89 -9.98 -14.82
N GLN A 177 -6.56 -10.99 -14.26
CA GLN A 177 -7.95 -11.30 -14.59
C GLN A 177 -8.88 -10.13 -14.25
N LYS A 178 -8.70 -9.47 -13.10
CA LYS A 178 -9.49 -8.30 -12.72
C LYS A 178 -9.30 -7.11 -13.66
N ILE A 179 -8.12 -6.95 -14.25
CA ILE A 179 -7.82 -5.87 -15.21
C ILE A 179 -8.33 -6.21 -16.62
N CYS A 180 -8.09 -7.43 -17.09
CA CYS A 180 -8.30 -7.81 -18.49
C CYS A 180 -9.58 -8.64 -18.75
N GLY A 181 -10.29 -9.07 -17.70
CA GLY A 181 -11.47 -9.93 -17.77
C GLY A 181 -11.19 -11.42 -18.01
N ASN A 182 -10.05 -11.76 -18.64
CA ASN A 182 -9.63 -13.14 -18.93
C ASN A 182 -8.20 -13.40 -18.44
N HIS A 183 -7.95 -14.62 -17.96
CA HIS A 183 -6.60 -15.07 -17.60
C HIS A 183 -6.32 -16.47 -18.17
N THR A 184 -5.35 -16.55 -19.06
CA THR A 184 -4.91 -17.80 -19.73
C THR A 184 -3.40 -18.02 -19.63
N HIS A 185 -2.68 -17.13 -18.93
CA HIS A 185 -1.23 -17.16 -18.82
C HIS A 185 -0.80 -18.07 -17.67
N THR A 186 -0.15 -19.19 -17.98
CA THR A 186 0.43 -20.07 -16.96
C THR A 186 1.92 -19.79 -16.80
N GLY A 187 2.40 -19.77 -15.56
CA GLY A 187 3.78 -19.49 -15.21
C GLY A 187 4.09 -18.00 -15.05
N LEU A 188 4.92 -17.69 -14.05
CA LEU A 188 5.42 -16.34 -13.76
C LEU A 188 6.01 -15.60 -14.97
N ARG A 189 6.72 -16.30 -15.87
CA ARG A 189 7.31 -15.67 -17.07
C ARG A 189 6.26 -15.17 -18.05
N ALA A 190 5.21 -15.95 -18.29
CA ALA A 190 4.13 -15.57 -19.20
C ALA A 190 3.35 -14.37 -18.63
N LEU A 191 3.04 -14.43 -17.33
CA LEU A 191 2.45 -13.31 -16.59
C LEU A 191 3.30 -12.04 -16.67
N LEU A 192 4.61 -12.13 -16.42
CA LEU A 192 5.51 -10.98 -16.51
C LEU A 192 5.48 -10.32 -17.91
N LEU A 193 5.50 -11.13 -18.97
CA LEU A 193 5.43 -10.61 -20.34
C LEU A 193 4.07 -9.96 -20.62
N ALA A 194 2.99 -10.52 -20.10
CA ALA A 194 1.64 -9.95 -20.22
C ALA A 194 1.52 -8.60 -19.50
N TYR A 195 2.02 -8.49 -18.26
CA TYR A 195 2.06 -7.21 -17.53
C TYR A 195 2.88 -6.15 -18.24
N ARG A 196 4.06 -6.50 -18.79
CA ARG A 196 4.87 -5.56 -19.57
C ARG A 196 4.16 -5.01 -20.80
N GLU A 197 3.28 -5.81 -21.40
CA GLU A 197 2.48 -5.36 -22.54
C GLU A 197 1.35 -4.42 -22.12
N LEU A 198 0.76 -4.62 -20.93
CA LEU A 198 -0.18 -3.67 -20.34
C LEU A 198 0.51 -2.33 -20.03
N ASP A 199 1.68 -2.38 -19.38
CA ASP A 199 2.46 -1.17 -19.05
C ASP A 199 2.79 -0.35 -20.30
N ARG A 200 3.16 -1.01 -21.41
CA ARG A 200 3.41 -0.34 -22.70
C ARG A 200 2.19 0.35 -23.29
N LYS A 201 1.00 -0.16 -22.99
CA LYS A 201 -0.28 0.43 -23.42
C LYS A 201 -0.79 1.51 -22.47
N GLY A 202 -0.10 1.73 -21.34
CA GLY A 202 -0.50 2.70 -20.32
C GLY A 202 -1.75 2.29 -19.54
N MET A 203 -1.94 0.98 -19.35
CA MET A 203 -3.06 0.40 -18.59
C MET A 203 -2.68 0.06 -17.16
#